data_AF-D1CSQ1-F1
#
_entry.id   AF-D1CSQ1-F1
#
_cell.length_a   1.000
_cell.length_b   1.000
_cell.length_c   1.000
_cell.angle_alpha   90.00
_cell.angle_beta   90.00
_cell.angle_gamma   90.00
#
_symmetry.space_group_name_H-M   'P 1'
#
loop_
_entity.id
_entity.type
_entity.pdbx_description
1 polymer ?
#
loop_
_entity_poly.entity_id
_entity_poly.type
_entity_poly.pdbx_seq_one_letter_code
_entity_poly.pdbx_strand_id
1 'polypeptide(L)'
;RIRNFIATAASFKTRADVDYYISGIEPEFDNFHATAKQLLLPPEVTELLIRIAHQSDDPKTAFHQLLHDDDVLELIFKNSFALRARLMRYMSKELELEEGGTIILADTSRNGKTQECLVRTFKEELKVDILGRYLVASDEPCRAANSKALIRSPWWNHTLFEQCCTFKEGAVVDYDLHGEPVLGEIKLSEKQ
;
A
#
# COMPACT_ATOMS: atom_id res chain seq x y z
N ARG A 1 -6.99 -10.70 -0.77
CA ARG A 1 -5.87 -10.08 -1.49
C ARG A 1 -5.86 -8.61 -1.17
N ILE A 2 -4.87 -8.14 -0.41
CA ILE A 2 -4.72 -6.74 -0.06
C ILE A 2 -3.29 -6.35 -0.40
N ARG A 3 -3.11 -5.23 -1.10
CA ARG A 3 -1.78 -4.72 -1.45
C ARG A 3 -1.45 -3.51 -0.60
N ASN A 4 -0.16 -3.32 -0.32
CA ASN A 4 0.34 -2.17 0.44
C ASN A 4 -0.13 -0.82 -0.15
N PHE A 5 -0.10 -0.68 -1.48
CA PHE A 5 -0.57 0.52 -2.17
C PHE A 5 -2.04 0.84 -1.82
N ILE A 6 -2.93 -0.16 -1.84
CA ILE A 6 -4.35 0.02 -1.55
C ILE A 6 -4.58 0.24 -0.05
N ALA A 7 -3.87 -0.49 0.81
CA ALA A 7 -3.95 -0.28 2.26
C ALA A 7 -3.51 1.13 2.66
N THR A 8 -2.43 1.64 2.06
CA THR A 8 -1.96 3.03 2.27
C THR A 8 -3.00 4.02 1.76
N ALA A 9 -3.48 3.86 0.52
CA ALA A 9 -4.45 4.76 -0.10
C ALA A 9 -5.79 4.83 0.67
N ALA A 10 -6.24 3.73 1.28
CA ALA A 10 -7.46 3.67 2.08
C ALA A 10 -7.31 4.30 3.49
N SER A 11 -6.08 4.61 3.91
CA SER A 11 -5.76 5.01 5.28
C SER A 11 -5.79 6.52 5.55
N PHE A 12 -6.06 7.35 4.55
CA PHE A 12 -6.09 8.80 4.69
C PHE A 12 -7.45 9.26 5.23
N LYS A 13 -7.47 9.72 6.49
CA LYS A 13 -8.66 10.26 7.15
C LYS A 13 -8.49 11.71 7.59
N THR A 14 -7.25 12.12 7.80
CA THR A 14 -6.88 13.42 8.37
C THR A 14 -5.66 13.99 7.68
N ARG A 15 -5.41 15.31 7.87
CA ARG A 15 -4.18 15.96 7.39
C ARG A 15 -2.92 15.26 7.91
N ALA A 16 -2.92 14.88 9.19
CA ALA A 16 -1.81 14.15 9.80
C ALA A 16 -1.49 12.80 9.11
N ASP A 17 -2.47 12.12 8.53
CA ASP A 17 -2.23 10.88 7.77
C ASP A 17 -1.48 11.17 6.46
N VAL A 18 -1.80 12.29 5.80
CA VAL A 18 -1.14 12.75 4.58
C VAL A 18 0.28 13.22 4.90
N ASP A 19 0.45 14.02 5.95
CA ASP A 19 1.75 14.50 6.43
C ASP A 19 2.68 13.33 6.77
N TYR A 20 2.17 12.34 7.51
CA TYR A 20 2.92 11.12 7.85
C TYR A 20 3.38 10.39 6.59
N TYR A 21 2.49 10.22 5.60
CA TYR A 21 2.85 9.58 4.35
C TYR A 21 3.94 10.35 3.58
N ILE A 22 3.78 11.67 3.42
CA ILE A 22 4.75 12.53 2.72
C ILE A 22 6.10 12.52 3.43
N SER A 23 6.12 12.60 4.77
CA SER A 23 7.36 12.58 5.57
C SER A 23 8.15 11.28 5.44
N GLY A 24 7.48 10.18 5.09
CA GLY A 24 8.10 8.87 4.88
C GLY A 24 8.61 8.65 3.44
N ILE A 25 8.50 9.63 2.55
CA ILE A 25 9.03 9.54 1.19
C ILE A 25 10.52 9.87 1.21
N GLU A 26 11.35 8.91 0.82
CA GLU A 26 12.78 9.14 0.64
C GLU A 26 13.02 10.07 -0.56
N PRO A 27 13.88 11.11 -0.44
CA PRO A 27 14.06 12.13 -1.48
C PRO A 27 14.43 11.59 -2.87
N GLU A 28 15.12 10.45 -2.92
CA GLU A 28 15.55 9.76 -4.14
C GLU A 28 14.40 9.03 -4.87
N PHE A 29 13.31 8.71 -4.17
CA PHE A 29 12.11 8.08 -4.73
C PHE A 29 10.91 9.03 -4.83
N ASP A 30 11.08 10.28 -4.40
CA ASP A 30 10.03 11.30 -4.45
C ASP A 30 9.71 11.70 -5.89
N ASN A 31 8.51 11.30 -6.34
CA ASN A 31 7.99 11.44 -7.68
C ASN A 31 6.54 11.93 -7.64
N PHE A 32 6.25 13.05 -8.29
CA PHE A 32 4.94 13.71 -8.25
C PHE A 32 3.78 12.80 -8.65
N HIS A 33 3.90 12.10 -9.78
CA HIS A 33 2.81 11.24 -10.25
C HIS A 33 2.60 10.04 -9.33
N ALA A 34 3.68 9.46 -8.79
CA ALA A 34 3.58 8.35 -7.84
C ALA A 34 2.89 8.79 -6.54
N THR A 35 3.29 9.94 -5.98
CA THR A 35 2.70 10.54 -4.78
C THR A 35 1.23 10.88 -5.00
N ALA A 36 0.90 11.60 -6.08
CA ALA A 36 -0.48 11.95 -6.43
C ALA A 36 -1.36 10.72 -6.64
N LYS A 37 -0.83 9.68 -7.29
CA LYS A 37 -1.53 8.41 -7.49
C LYS A 37 -1.79 7.69 -6.17
N GLN A 38 -0.81 7.65 -5.25
CA GLN A 38 -0.97 7.03 -3.93
C GLN A 38 -2.02 7.76 -3.08
N LEU A 39 -2.12 9.09 -3.25
CA LEU A 39 -3.15 9.95 -2.64
C LEU A 39 -4.49 9.94 -3.39
N LEU A 40 -4.61 9.12 -4.44
CA LEU A 40 -5.83 8.97 -5.26
C LEU A 40 -6.31 10.28 -5.89
N LEU A 41 -5.40 11.17 -6.26
CA LEU A 41 -5.77 12.39 -7.00
C LEU A 41 -6.13 12.04 -8.46
N PRO A 42 -7.17 12.67 -9.04
CA PRO A 42 -7.47 12.55 -10.45
C PRO A 42 -6.31 13.03 -11.33
N PRO A 43 -6.12 12.47 -12.54
CA PRO A 43 -5.06 12.89 -13.44
C PRO A 43 -5.08 14.39 -13.75
N GLU A 44 -6.27 14.98 -13.94
CA GLU A 44 -6.42 16.39 -14.29
C GLU A 44 -5.96 17.31 -13.17
N VAL A 45 -6.29 16.95 -11.93
CA VAL A 45 -5.83 17.67 -10.72
C VAL A 45 -4.33 17.47 -10.55
N THR A 46 -3.84 16.25 -10.76
CA THR A 46 -2.41 15.92 -10.67
C THR A 46 -1.58 16.80 -11.61
N GLU A 47 -1.92 16.87 -12.89
CA GLU A 47 -1.21 17.70 -13.86
C GLU A 47 -1.29 19.19 -13.53
N LEU A 48 -2.43 19.65 -13.01
CA LEU A 48 -2.58 21.03 -12.56
C LEU A 48 -1.62 21.36 -11.41
N LEU A 49 -1.60 20.55 -10.35
CA LEU A 49 -0.74 20.76 -9.18
C LEU A 49 0.74 20.70 -9.57
N ILE A 50 1.11 19.73 -10.42
CA ILE A 50 2.47 19.60 -10.95
C ILE A 50 2.86 20.85 -11.73
N ARG A 51 2.00 21.36 -12.61
CA ARG A 51 2.28 22.56 -13.39
C ARG A 51 2.47 23.80 -12.51
N ILE A 52 1.66 23.95 -11.46
CA ILE A 52 1.79 25.06 -10.50
C ILE A 52 3.10 24.94 -9.72
N ALA A 53 3.42 23.75 -9.22
CA ALA A 53 4.64 23.50 -8.47
C ALA A 53 5.92 23.83 -9.25
N HIS A 54 5.96 23.55 -10.56
CA HIS A 54 7.09 23.88 -11.43
C HIS A 54 7.31 25.40 -11.67
N GLN A 55 6.42 26.26 -11.18
CA GLN A 55 6.62 27.71 -11.20
C GLN A 55 7.49 28.19 -10.02
N SER A 56 7.75 27.32 -9.04
CA SER A 56 8.62 27.57 -7.89
C SER A 56 10.07 27.17 -8.20
N ASP A 57 11.03 27.82 -7.54
CA ASP A 57 12.45 27.44 -7.54
C ASP A 57 12.69 26.06 -6.89
N ASP A 58 11.77 25.64 -6.00
CA ASP A 58 11.73 24.29 -5.43
C ASP A 58 10.36 23.63 -5.71
N PRO A 59 10.21 22.94 -6.85
CA PRO A 59 8.97 22.30 -7.22
C PRO A 59 8.53 21.18 -6.27
N LYS A 60 9.45 20.48 -5.61
CA LYS A 60 9.09 19.37 -4.73
C LYS A 60 8.41 19.88 -3.46
N THR A 61 9.04 20.85 -2.81
CA THR A 61 8.44 21.49 -1.63
C THR A 61 7.13 22.19 -2.00
N ALA A 62 7.08 22.89 -3.13
CA ALA A 62 5.85 23.55 -3.59
C ALA A 62 4.71 22.54 -3.84
N PHE A 63 5.00 21.41 -4.49
CA PHE A 63 4.02 20.34 -4.70
C PHE A 63 3.49 19.79 -3.37
N HIS A 64 4.37 19.50 -2.41
CA HIS A 64 3.94 19.04 -1.09
C HIS A 64 3.10 20.08 -0.35
N GLN A 65 3.41 21.37 -0.46
CA GLN A 65 2.57 22.43 0.12
C GLN A 65 1.17 22.45 -0.50
N LEU A 66 1.06 22.34 -1.82
CA LEU A 66 -0.24 22.29 -2.52
C LEU A 66 -1.10 21.09 -2.10
N LEU A 67 -0.48 19.97 -1.68
CA LEU A 67 -1.24 18.83 -1.14
C LEU A 67 -1.96 19.14 0.18
N HIS A 68 -1.60 20.24 0.86
CA HIS A 68 -2.25 20.66 2.10
C HIS A 68 -3.40 21.65 1.87
N ASP A 69 -3.64 22.09 0.64
CA ASP A 69 -4.78 22.93 0.29
C ASP A 69 -6.08 22.20 0.64
N ASP A 70 -7.05 22.92 1.22
CA ASP A 70 -8.25 22.30 1.78
C ASP A 70 -9.07 21.54 0.72
N ASP A 71 -9.18 22.07 -0.50
CA ASP A 71 -9.85 21.41 -1.63
C ASP A 71 -9.14 20.10 -2.04
N VAL A 72 -7.81 20.08 -1.99
CA VAL A 72 -7.00 18.91 -2.36
C VAL A 72 -7.14 17.85 -1.27
N LEU A 73 -7.07 18.24 0.01
CA LEU A 73 -7.28 17.35 1.14
C LEU A 73 -8.70 16.76 1.14
N GLU A 74 -9.73 17.55 0.86
CA GLU A 74 -11.11 17.06 0.76
C GLU A 74 -11.22 15.97 -0.32
N LEU A 75 -10.58 16.19 -1.48
CA LEU A 75 -10.56 15.21 -2.57
C LEU A 75 -9.84 13.92 -2.18
N ILE A 76 -8.68 14.03 -1.51
CA ILE A 76 -7.92 12.88 -1.00
C ILE A 76 -8.78 12.07 -0.03
N PHE A 77 -9.40 12.72 0.96
CA PHE A 77 -10.22 12.04 1.97
C PHE A 77 -11.48 11.42 1.36
N LYS A 78 -12.14 12.11 0.43
CA LYS A 78 -13.30 11.58 -0.28
C LYS A 78 -12.94 10.33 -1.07
N ASN A 79 -11.85 10.35 -1.82
CA ASN A 79 -11.42 9.22 -2.63
C ASN A 79 -10.91 8.06 -1.76
N SER A 80 -10.19 8.37 -0.69
CA SER A 80 -9.75 7.39 0.32
C SER A 80 -10.93 6.72 1.01
N PHE A 81 -11.95 7.49 1.42
CA PHE A 81 -13.19 6.96 1.99
C PHE A 81 -13.93 6.04 1.02
N ALA A 82 -14.05 6.43 -0.25
CA ALA A 82 -14.70 5.61 -1.26
C ALA A 82 -13.95 4.30 -1.50
N LEU A 83 -12.62 4.32 -1.59
CA LEU A 83 -11.78 3.11 -1.72
C LEU A 83 -11.91 2.23 -0.46
N ARG A 84 -11.85 2.84 0.72
CA ARG A 84 -11.99 2.18 2.01
C ARG A 84 -13.30 1.40 2.08
N ALA A 85 -14.42 2.00 1.69
CA ALA A 85 -15.71 1.33 1.66
C ALA A 85 -15.73 0.07 0.75
N ARG A 86 -15.07 0.13 -0.42
CA ARG A 86 -14.97 -1.04 -1.32
C ARG A 86 -14.07 -2.12 -0.75
N LEU A 87 -12.94 -1.74 -0.15
CA LEU A 87 -12.04 -2.65 0.55
C LEU A 87 -12.72 -3.33 1.77
N MET A 88 -13.55 -2.61 2.52
CA MET A 88 -14.34 -3.23 3.60
C MET A 88 -15.29 -4.29 3.07
N ARG A 89 -16.03 -4.00 1.99
CA ARG A 89 -16.94 -4.98 1.37
C ARG A 89 -16.18 -6.23 0.94
N TYR A 90 -15.02 -6.05 0.30
CA TYR A 90 -14.14 -7.15 -0.06
C TYR A 90 -13.78 -8.00 1.16
N MET A 91 -13.27 -7.38 2.23
CA MET A 91 -12.84 -8.10 3.43
C MET A 91 -14.00 -8.79 4.13
N SER A 92 -15.14 -8.12 4.31
CA SER A 92 -16.33 -8.71 4.93
C SER A 92 -16.86 -9.90 4.14
N LYS A 93 -16.87 -9.83 2.81
CA LYS A 93 -17.33 -10.92 1.95
C LYS A 93 -16.39 -12.11 1.99
N GLU A 94 -15.09 -11.89 1.83
CA GLU A 94 -14.11 -12.96 1.64
C GLU A 94 -13.69 -13.63 2.94
N LEU A 95 -13.75 -12.89 4.06
CA LEU A 95 -13.33 -13.39 5.37
C LEU A 95 -14.51 -13.69 6.29
N GLU A 96 -15.75 -13.46 5.82
CA GLU A 96 -16.98 -13.65 6.59
C GLU A 96 -16.86 -13.01 7.99
N LEU A 97 -16.40 -11.75 8.02
CA LEU A 97 -15.99 -11.09 9.27
C LEU A 97 -17.15 -10.92 10.25
N GLU A 98 -16.90 -11.32 11.50
CA GLU A 98 -17.74 -11.04 12.66
C GLU A 98 -17.08 -10.03 13.60
N GLU A 99 -17.88 -9.22 14.29
CA GLU A 99 -17.41 -8.29 15.33
C GLU A 99 -16.66 -9.07 16.43
N GLY A 100 -15.48 -8.58 16.82
CA GLY A 100 -14.58 -9.27 17.75
C GLY A 100 -13.71 -10.36 17.10
N GLY A 101 -13.87 -10.61 15.79
CA GLY A 101 -13.03 -11.53 15.03
C GLY A 101 -11.57 -11.07 14.91
N THR A 102 -10.71 -11.97 14.46
CA THR A 102 -9.29 -11.68 14.20
C THR A 102 -8.93 -11.95 12.75
N ILE A 103 -8.38 -10.95 12.07
CA ILE A 103 -7.78 -11.07 10.74
C ILE A 103 -6.29 -11.36 10.91
N ILE A 104 -5.82 -12.45 10.33
CA ILE A 104 -4.39 -12.76 10.24
C ILE A 104 -3.89 -12.32 8.86
N LEU A 105 -3.05 -11.28 8.84
CA LEU A 105 -2.34 -10.86 7.64
C LEU A 105 -1.04 -11.67 7.53
N ALA A 106 -1.04 -12.67 6.66
CA ALA A 106 0.17 -13.38 6.26
C ALA A 106 0.85 -12.63 5.10
N ASP A 107 2.04 -12.10 5.33
CA ASP A 107 2.76 -11.26 4.35
C ASP A 107 4.24 -11.67 4.26
N THR A 108 4.84 -11.46 3.10
CA THR A 108 6.26 -11.68 2.82
C THR A 108 7.08 -10.38 2.88
N SER A 109 6.41 -9.23 3.03
CA SER A 109 7.05 -7.92 3.21
C SER A 109 7.66 -7.77 4.62
N ARG A 110 8.76 -7.01 4.73
CA ARG A 110 9.57 -6.94 5.96
C ARG A 110 9.08 -5.99 7.04
N ASN A 111 8.26 -5.01 6.71
CA ASN A 111 8.08 -3.84 7.58
C ASN A 111 6.66 -3.63 8.08
N GLY A 112 5.73 -4.56 7.79
CA GLY A 112 4.37 -4.52 8.32
C GLY A 112 3.54 -3.26 7.99
N LYS A 113 4.01 -2.40 7.09
CA LYS A 113 3.33 -1.15 6.69
C LYS A 113 1.88 -1.38 6.27
N THR A 114 1.62 -2.45 5.50
CA THR A 114 0.25 -2.87 5.16
C THR A 114 -0.58 -3.13 6.43
N GLN A 115 -0.06 -3.88 7.41
CA GLN A 115 -0.75 -4.15 8.66
C GLN A 115 -0.99 -2.86 9.44
N GLU A 116 0.03 -2.00 9.60
CA GLU A 116 -0.10 -0.72 10.30
C GLU A 116 -1.22 0.14 9.70
N CYS A 117 -1.21 0.30 8.37
CA CYS A 117 -2.27 0.99 7.65
C CYS A 117 -3.63 0.35 7.91
N LEU A 118 -3.76 -0.98 7.78
CA LEU A 118 -5.03 -1.68 8.00
C LEU A 118 -5.53 -1.54 9.44
N VAL A 119 -4.65 -1.66 10.44
CA VAL A 119 -4.99 -1.51 11.86
C VAL A 119 -5.52 -0.12 12.14
N ARG A 120 -4.78 0.93 11.73
CA ARG A 120 -5.20 2.33 11.93
C ARG A 120 -6.51 2.63 11.21
N THR A 121 -6.72 2.01 10.06
CA THR A 121 -7.84 2.31 9.18
C THR A 121 -9.12 1.59 9.61
N PHE A 122 -9.02 0.30 9.96
CA PHE A 122 -10.18 -0.58 10.04
C PHE A 122 -10.50 -1.08 11.44
N LYS A 123 -9.58 -0.96 12.42
CA LYS A 123 -9.83 -1.51 13.75
C LYS A 123 -11.12 -0.98 14.36
N GLU A 124 -11.38 0.31 14.25
CA GLU A 124 -12.61 0.93 14.76
C GLU A 124 -13.84 0.65 13.89
N GLU A 125 -13.66 0.63 12.56
CA GLU A 125 -14.76 0.50 11.59
C GLU A 125 -15.30 -0.94 11.47
N LEU A 126 -14.41 -1.94 11.52
CA LEU A 126 -14.76 -3.36 11.46
C LEU A 126 -14.86 -4.02 12.84
N LYS A 127 -14.32 -3.37 13.88
CA LYS A 127 -14.25 -3.91 15.25
C LYS A 127 -13.63 -5.31 15.30
N VAL A 128 -12.54 -5.48 14.56
CA VAL A 128 -11.74 -6.71 14.49
C VAL A 128 -10.32 -6.44 14.96
N ASP A 129 -9.66 -7.48 15.44
CA ASP A 129 -8.21 -7.46 15.65
C ASP A 129 -7.48 -7.81 14.35
N ILE A 130 -6.33 -7.18 14.10
CA ILE A 130 -5.52 -7.45 12.91
C ILE A 130 -4.10 -7.81 13.35
N LEU A 131 -3.71 -9.06 13.11
CA LEU A 131 -2.40 -9.61 13.47
C LEU A 131 -1.55 -9.90 12.23
N GLY A 132 -0.33 -9.38 12.19
CA GLY A 132 0.66 -9.69 11.17
C GLY A 132 1.41 -11.00 11.48
N ARG A 133 1.64 -11.80 10.43
CA ARG A 133 2.53 -12.95 10.42
C ARG A 133 3.43 -12.84 9.20
N TYR A 134 4.72 -12.62 9.45
CA TYR A 134 5.68 -12.27 8.41
C TYR A 134 6.67 -13.39 8.16
N LEU A 135 6.94 -13.66 6.88
CA LEU A 135 8.02 -14.56 6.51
C LEU A 135 9.37 -13.84 6.66
N VAL A 136 10.14 -14.25 7.66
CA VAL A 136 11.50 -13.74 7.87
C VAL A 136 12.50 -14.74 7.30
N ALA A 137 13.34 -14.27 6.37
CA ALA A 137 14.51 -15.02 5.93
C ALA A 137 15.68 -14.66 6.85
N SER A 138 16.12 -15.62 7.67
CA SER A 138 17.30 -15.48 8.53
C SER A 138 18.45 -16.29 7.94
N ASP A 139 19.63 -15.67 7.85
CA ASP A 139 20.86 -16.41 7.59
C ASP A 139 21.41 -16.87 8.95
N GLU A 140 21.24 -18.15 9.27
CA GLU A 140 21.68 -18.71 10.54
C GLU A 140 23.19 -19.04 10.44
N PRO A 141 24.08 -18.33 11.17
CA PRO A 141 25.53 -18.46 10.99
C PRO A 141 26.11 -19.82 11.38
N CYS A 142 25.29 -20.77 11.82
CA CYS A 142 25.68 -22.10 12.30
C CYS A 142 24.88 -23.23 11.66
N ARG A 143 24.51 -23.12 10.37
CA ARG A 143 23.86 -24.22 9.66
C ARG A 143 24.78 -25.44 9.57
N ALA A 144 24.27 -26.61 9.97
CA ALA A 144 24.98 -27.87 9.79
C ALA A 144 25.32 -28.09 8.30
N ALA A 145 26.51 -28.60 8.00
CA ALA A 145 27.00 -28.74 6.62
C ALA A 145 26.11 -29.62 5.71
N ASN A 146 25.29 -30.50 6.30
CA ASN A 146 24.33 -31.35 5.60
C ASN A 146 22.91 -30.75 5.51
N SER A 147 22.66 -29.58 6.11
CA SER A 147 21.37 -28.90 6.02
C SER A 147 21.15 -28.33 4.62
N LYS A 148 20.06 -28.73 3.99
CA LYS A 148 19.65 -28.22 2.68
C LYS A 148 18.46 -27.29 2.88
N ALA A 149 18.52 -26.09 2.31
CA ALA A 149 17.35 -25.22 2.25
C ALA A 149 16.39 -25.75 1.17
N LEU A 150 15.08 -25.72 1.43
CA LEU A 150 14.05 -25.97 0.42
C LEU A 150 14.07 -24.89 -0.67
N ILE A 151 14.36 -23.64 -0.27
CA ILE A 151 14.52 -22.49 -1.17
C ILE A 151 15.86 -21.84 -0.85
N ARG A 152 16.75 -21.78 -1.84
CA ARG A 152 18.05 -21.09 -1.74
C ARG A 152 18.00 -19.87 -2.65
N SER A 153 18.20 -18.69 -2.08
CA SER A 153 18.42 -17.47 -2.84
C SER A 153 19.76 -16.86 -2.42
N PRO A 154 20.64 -16.49 -3.37
CA PRO A 154 21.90 -15.80 -3.06
C PRO A 154 21.66 -14.38 -2.53
N TRP A 155 20.45 -13.86 -2.71
CA TRP A 155 20.02 -12.55 -2.24
C TRP A 155 18.91 -12.71 -1.23
N TRP A 156 18.90 -11.86 -0.21
CA TRP A 156 17.75 -11.70 0.69
C TRP A 156 16.58 -11.03 -0.07
N ASN A 157 16.17 -11.59 -1.20
CA ASN A 157 15.20 -11.00 -2.10
C ASN A 157 13.88 -11.77 -2.01
N HIS A 158 13.01 -11.32 -1.11
CA HIS A 158 11.65 -11.84 -0.95
C HIS A 158 10.81 -11.67 -2.23
N THR A 159 11.20 -10.74 -3.11
CA THR A 159 10.48 -10.43 -4.34
C THR A 159 10.35 -11.65 -5.25
N LEU A 160 11.34 -12.54 -5.31
CA LEU A 160 11.25 -13.73 -6.18
C LEU A 160 10.24 -14.75 -5.65
N PHE A 161 10.17 -14.92 -4.33
CA PHE A 161 9.16 -15.77 -3.68
C PHE A 161 7.76 -15.15 -3.80
N GLU A 162 7.64 -13.85 -3.56
CA GLU A 162 6.39 -13.09 -3.73
C GLU A 162 5.86 -13.20 -5.17
N GLN A 163 6.74 -13.00 -6.17
CA GLN A 163 6.40 -13.12 -7.59
C GLN A 163 5.92 -14.52 -7.96
N CYS A 164 6.52 -15.59 -7.43
CA CYS A 164 6.04 -16.96 -7.65
C CYS A 164 4.61 -17.17 -7.15
N CYS A 165 4.21 -16.49 -6.07
CA CYS A 165 2.86 -16.56 -5.52
C CYS A 165 1.83 -15.72 -6.30
N THR A 166 2.25 -14.70 -7.04
CA THR A 166 1.34 -13.73 -7.69
C THR A 166 1.34 -13.76 -9.22
N PHE A 167 2.24 -14.52 -9.85
CA PHE A 167 2.49 -14.46 -11.32
C PHE A 167 1.29 -14.80 -12.21
N LYS A 168 0.38 -15.70 -11.80
CA LYS A 168 -0.67 -16.22 -12.71
C LYS A 168 -1.96 -15.41 -12.75
N GLU A 169 -2.12 -14.42 -11.88
CA GLU A 169 -3.47 -13.96 -11.52
C GLU A 169 -3.67 -12.44 -11.60
N GLY A 170 -2.70 -11.68 -12.10
CA GLY A 170 -2.77 -10.22 -12.16
C GLY A 170 -2.49 -9.53 -10.83
N ALA A 171 -2.29 -8.22 -10.89
CA ALA A 171 -2.07 -7.40 -9.70
C ALA A 171 -3.36 -6.67 -9.32
N VAL A 172 -3.83 -6.79 -8.07
CA VAL A 172 -4.97 -5.99 -7.61
C VAL A 172 -4.62 -4.50 -7.72
N VAL A 173 -5.47 -3.72 -8.39
CA VAL A 173 -5.30 -2.27 -8.57
C VAL A 173 -6.45 -1.46 -7.98
N ASP A 174 -7.62 -2.08 -7.77
CA ASP A 174 -8.78 -1.49 -7.11
C ASP A 174 -9.75 -2.61 -6.67
N TYR A 175 -10.89 -2.24 -6.10
CA TYR A 175 -12.07 -3.06 -5.90
C TYR A 175 -13.26 -2.36 -6.54
N ASP A 176 -14.19 -3.12 -7.12
CA ASP A 176 -15.41 -2.56 -7.68
C ASP A 176 -16.46 -2.20 -6.61
N LEU A 177 -17.65 -1.76 -7.03
CA LEU A 177 -18.72 -1.36 -6.11
C LEU A 177 -19.24 -2.52 -5.24
N HIS A 178 -19.09 -3.76 -5.70
CA HIS A 178 -19.45 -4.97 -4.96
C HIS A 178 -18.31 -5.48 -4.08
N GLY A 179 -17.13 -4.87 -4.17
CA GLY A 179 -15.93 -5.29 -3.47
C GLY A 179 -15.15 -6.36 -4.24
N GLU A 180 -15.45 -6.65 -5.51
CA GLU A 180 -14.67 -7.61 -6.29
C GLU A 180 -13.31 -7.00 -6.67
N PRO A 181 -12.19 -7.75 -6.54
CA PRO A 181 -10.89 -7.27 -6.95
C PRO A 181 -10.82 -6.93 -8.45
N VAL A 182 -10.39 -5.71 -8.76
CA VAL A 182 -10.04 -5.30 -10.12
C VAL A 182 -8.56 -5.59 -10.34
N LEU A 183 -8.26 -6.38 -11.38
CA LEU A 183 -6.93 -6.86 -11.70
C LEU A 183 -6.33 -6.06 -12.85
N GLY A 184 -5.11 -5.54 -12.64
CA GLY A 184 -4.29 -4.93 -13.67
C GLY A 184 -3.17 -5.86 -14.12
N GLU A 185 -2.43 -5.40 -15.14
CA GLU A 185 -1.26 -6.09 -15.67
C GLU A 185 -0.16 -6.27 -14.61
N ILE A 186 0.57 -7.40 -14.72
CA ILE A 186 1.75 -7.65 -13.90
C ILE A 186 2.96 -7.01 -14.58
N LYS A 187 3.54 -5.99 -13.94
CA LYS A 187 4.87 -5.50 -14.33
C LYS A 187 5.92 -6.31 -13.58
N LEU A 188 6.60 -7.21 -14.30
CA LEU A 188 7.79 -7.88 -13.80
C LEU A 188 9.01 -6.98 -14.04
N SER A 189 9.90 -6.92 -13.06
CA SER A 189 11.21 -6.29 -13.23
C SER A 189 12.03 -7.09 -14.24
N GLU A 190 12.64 -6.43 -15.23
CA GLU A 190 13.61 -7.05 -16.15
C GLU A 190 14.93 -7.44 -15.46
N LYS A 191 15.20 -6.86 -14.28
CA LYS A 191 16.29 -7.27 -13.41
C LYS A 191 15.80 -8.45 -12.56
N GLN A 192 15.97 -9.66 -13.08
CA GLN A 192 15.84 -10.93 -12.36
C GLN A 192 17.21 -11.63 -12.32
#